data_AF-A0A4P8GXE0-F1
#
_entry.id   AF-A0A4P8GXE0-F1
#
_cell.length_a   1.000
_cell.length_b   1.000
_cell.length_c   1.000
_cell.angle_alpha   90.00
_cell.angle_beta   90.00
_cell.angle_gamma   90.00
#
_symmetry.space_group_name_H-M   'P 1'
#
loop_
_entity.id
_entity.type
_entity.pdbx_description
1 polymer ?
#
loop_
_entity_poly.entity_id
_entity_poly.type
_entity_poly.pdbx_seq_one_letter_code
_entity_poly.pdbx_strand_id
1 'polypeptide(L)'
;MRQIILMMSVSLDGFFETPDRDISWHLVDDELLRHLNEQFRTMGAFMFGRVTHELMADYWPTADQDPDISAELVEFAGIWREMPKFVFSRTLTRAGWNTTVIHEAPGVRMDLRLEGTRTFGNGVVLLHYSGDGA
;
A
#
# COMPACT_ATOMS: atom_id res chain seq x y z
N MET A 1 4.91 17.63 9.59
CA MET A 1 3.84 17.43 8.59
C MET A 1 3.79 15.96 8.21
N ARG A 2 2.61 15.44 7.82
CA ARG A 2 2.50 14.06 7.33
C ARG A 2 2.91 14.02 5.85
N GLN A 3 3.66 12.99 5.47
CA GLN A 3 4.03 12.74 4.08
C GLN A 3 3.06 11.75 3.44
N ILE A 4 2.94 11.81 2.11
CA ILE A 4 2.31 10.77 1.31
C ILE A 4 3.42 9.96 0.67
N ILE A 5 3.42 8.65 0.87
CA ILE A 5 4.41 7.75 0.29
C ILE A 5 3.70 6.85 -0.71
N LEU A 6 4.10 6.92 -1.98
CA LEU A 6 3.70 5.94 -2.98
C LEU A 6 4.71 4.80 -2.96
N MET A 7 4.24 3.59 -2.66
CA MET A 7 4.98 2.35 -2.85
C MET A 7 4.37 1.58 -4.00
N MET A 8 5.18 1.23 -5.00
CA MET A 8 4.69 0.51 -6.18
C MET A 8 5.80 -0.35 -6.78
N SER A 9 5.46 -1.56 -7.20
CA SER A 9 6.30 -2.37 -8.09
C SER A 9 6.04 -1.94 -9.53
N VAL A 10 7.09 -1.64 -10.28
CA VAL A 10 7.00 -1.13 -11.65
C VAL A 10 8.01 -1.86 -12.54
N SER A 11 7.57 -2.25 -13.73
CA SER A 11 8.44 -2.81 -14.77
C SER A 11 9.39 -1.75 -15.32
N LEU A 12 10.44 -2.17 -16.03
CA LEU A 12 11.42 -1.24 -16.62
C LEU A 12 10.78 -0.23 -17.59
N ASP A 13 9.72 -0.64 -18.28
CA ASP A 13 8.95 0.16 -19.23
C ASP A 13 7.75 0.90 -18.59
N GLY A 14 7.61 0.87 -17.25
CA GLY A 14 6.73 1.77 -16.52
C GLY A 14 5.33 1.25 -16.18
N PHE A 15 5.10 -0.07 -16.26
CA PHE A 15 3.81 -0.69 -15.95
C PHE A 15 3.83 -1.33 -14.56
N PHE A 16 2.73 -1.20 -13.81
CA PHE A 16 2.57 -1.84 -12.49
C PHE A 16 1.72 -3.11 -12.52
N GLU A 17 1.03 -3.40 -13.63
CA GLU A 17 0.29 -4.64 -13.86
C GLU A 17 0.27 -4.95 -15.36
N THR A 18 0.00 -6.19 -15.73
CA THR A 18 -0.21 -6.59 -17.13
C THR A 18 -1.63 -6.22 -17.60
N PRO A 19 -1.94 -6.28 -18.92
CA PRO A 19 -3.28 -5.99 -19.43
C PRO A 19 -4.40 -6.88 -18.87
N ASP A 20 -4.07 -8.09 -18.42
CA ASP A 20 -4.95 -9.05 -17.75
C ASP A 20 -4.97 -8.91 -16.21
N ARG A 21 -4.35 -7.84 -15.67
CA ARG A 21 -4.22 -7.52 -14.23
C ARG A 21 -3.37 -8.51 -13.44
N ASP A 22 -2.43 -9.18 -14.10
CA ASP A 22 -1.46 -10.02 -13.43
C ASP A 22 -0.37 -9.17 -12.76
N ILE A 23 -0.09 -9.52 -11.51
CA ILE A 23 0.95 -8.94 -10.65
C ILE A 23 1.92 -10.01 -10.15
N SER A 24 1.84 -11.25 -10.65
CA SER A 24 2.67 -12.38 -10.22
C SER A 24 4.17 -12.16 -10.39
N TRP A 25 4.56 -11.23 -11.28
CA TRP A 25 5.93 -10.82 -11.52
C TRP A 25 6.45 -9.83 -10.47
N HIS A 26 5.59 -9.26 -9.62
CA HIS A 26 6.04 -8.42 -8.49
C HIS A 26 6.86 -9.28 -7.54
N LEU A 27 8.05 -8.80 -7.21
CA LEU A 27 8.94 -9.49 -6.29
C LEU A 27 9.13 -8.64 -5.04
N VAL A 28 8.52 -9.03 -3.93
CA VAL A 28 8.82 -8.49 -2.60
C VAL A 28 9.31 -9.66 -1.76
N ASP A 29 10.63 -9.84 -1.72
CA ASP A 29 11.25 -10.89 -0.92
C ASP A 29 11.27 -10.52 0.58
N ASP A 30 11.68 -11.48 1.43
CA ASP A 30 11.69 -11.30 2.88
C ASP A 30 12.65 -10.18 3.33
N GLU A 31 13.76 -9.94 2.62
CA GLU A 31 14.67 -8.85 2.96
C GLU A 31 14.00 -7.48 2.74
N LEU A 32 13.39 -7.29 1.57
CA LEU A 32 12.66 -6.08 1.28
C LEU A 32 11.44 -5.93 2.19
N LEU A 33 10.67 -6.99 2.42
CA LEU A 33 9.49 -6.93 3.26
C LEU A 33 9.84 -6.57 4.71
N ARG A 34 10.93 -7.11 5.25
CA ARG A 34 11.45 -6.70 6.58
C ARG A 34 11.71 -5.20 6.63
N HIS A 35 12.39 -4.66 5.62
CA HIS A 35 12.64 -3.22 5.52
C HIS A 35 11.33 -2.41 5.43
N LEU A 36 10.38 -2.86 4.61
CA LEU A 36 9.10 -2.20 4.44
C LEU A 36 8.26 -2.25 5.72
N ASN A 37 8.27 -3.35 6.46
CA ASN A 37 7.55 -3.46 7.73
C ASN A 37 8.09 -2.49 8.79
N GLU A 38 9.40 -2.24 8.83
CA GLU A 38 9.97 -1.18 9.66
C GLU A 38 9.41 0.20 9.27
N GLN A 39 9.28 0.47 7.97
CA GLN A 39 8.66 1.72 7.48
C GLN A 39 7.17 1.80 7.84
N PHE A 40 6.41 0.73 7.59
CA PHE A 40 4.96 0.70 7.83
C PHE A 40 4.60 0.96 9.28
N ARG A 41 5.40 0.49 10.26
CA ARG A 41 5.20 0.80 11.68
C ARG A 41 5.26 2.30 12.01
N THR A 42 5.94 3.09 11.18
CA THR A 42 6.01 4.56 11.36
C THR A 42 4.88 5.30 10.64
N MET A 43 4.12 4.59 9.77
CA MET A 43 3.03 5.18 9.00
C MET A 43 1.76 5.31 9.85
N GLY A 44 0.92 6.29 9.51
CA GLY A 44 -0.34 6.53 10.21
C GLY A 44 -1.57 5.88 9.59
N ALA A 45 -1.52 5.53 8.30
CA ALA A 45 -2.61 4.88 7.58
C ALA A 45 -2.14 4.38 6.20
N PHE A 46 -2.88 3.42 5.65
CA PHE A 46 -2.83 3.09 4.22
C PHE A 46 -3.96 3.78 3.45
N MET A 47 -3.72 4.05 2.17
CA MET A 47 -4.69 4.63 1.25
C MET A 47 -4.82 3.74 0.02
N PHE A 48 -6.04 3.39 -0.34
CA PHE A 48 -6.31 2.50 -1.48
C PHE A 48 -7.52 2.97 -2.29
N GLY A 49 -7.58 2.54 -3.55
CA GLY A 49 -8.84 2.44 -4.28
C GLY A 49 -9.55 1.13 -3.93
N ARG A 50 -10.83 1.00 -4.31
CA ARG A 50 -11.65 -0.20 -4.06
C ARG A 50 -10.96 -1.51 -4.47
N VAL A 51 -10.48 -1.58 -5.71
CA VAL A 51 -9.97 -2.84 -6.30
C VAL A 51 -8.76 -3.35 -5.51
N THR A 52 -7.79 -2.48 -5.22
CA THR A 52 -6.63 -2.83 -4.41
C THR A 52 -7.03 -3.24 -3.00
N HIS A 53 -7.99 -2.53 -2.37
CA HIS A 53 -8.45 -2.90 -1.04
C HIS A 53 -9.11 -4.29 -1.01
N GLU A 54 -9.96 -4.60 -1.98
CA GLU A 54 -10.62 -5.90 -2.09
C GLU A 54 -9.60 -7.04 -2.28
N LEU A 55 -8.61 -6.86 -3.18
CA LEU A 55 -7.53 -7.83 -3.38
C LEU A 55 -6.72 -8.06 -2.10
N MET A 56 -6.37 -6.99 -1.40
CA MET A 56 -5.61 -7.08 -0.13
C MET A 56 -6.45 -7.73 0.98
N ALA A 57 -7.74 -7.39 1.05
CA ALA A 57 -8.65 -7.93 2.06
C ALA A 57 -9.04 -9.40 1.80
N ASP A 58 -8.82 -9.92 0.60
CA ASP A 58 -9.02 -11.34 0.29
C ASP A 58 -7.90 -12.22 0.89
N TYR A 59 -6.68 -11.68 0.98
CA TYR A 59 -5.50 -12.44 1.40
C TYR A 59 -5.03 -12.12 2.83
N TRP A 60 -4.76 -10.84 3.13
CA TRP A 60 -4.04 -10.44 4.34
C TRP A 60 -4.73 -10.70 5.68
N PRO A 61 -6.07 -10.73 5.81
CA PRO A 61 -6.69 -11.00 7.09
C PRO A 61 -6.29 -12.35 7.70
N THR A 62 -6.05 -13.35 6.86
CA THR A 62 -5.78 -14.74 7.25
C THR A 62 -4.43 -15.26 6.77
N ALA A 63 -3.59 -14.41 6.17
CA ALA A 63 -2.30 -14.83 5.62
C ALA A 63 -1.38 -15.48 6.68
N ASP A 64 -1.46 -15.05 7.93
CA ASP A 64 -0.70 -15.62 9.05
C ASP A 64 -1.21 -16.97 9.57
N GLN A 65 -2.29 -17.51 8.99
CA GLN A 65 -2.79 -18.84 9.32
C GLN A 65 -2.15 -19.94 8.46
N ASP A 66 -1.43 -19.57 7.39
CA ASP A 66 -0.64 -20.49 6.60
C ASP A 66 0.65 -20.85 7.38
N PRO A 67 0.88 -22.14 7.73
CA PRO A 67 2.06 -22.54 8.47
C PRO A 67 3.38 -22.39 7.68
N ASP A 68 3.31 -22.28 6.35
CA ASP A 68 4.48 -22.24 5.47
C ASP A 68 4.89 -20.80 5.09
N ILE A 69 4.17 -19.77 5.59
CA ILE A 69 4.44 -18.38 5.28
C ILE A 69 5.61 -17.81 6.11
N SER A 70 6.39 -16.88 5.55
CA SER A 70 7.55 -16.28 6.23
C SER A 70 7.14 -15.41 7.43
N ALA A 71 8.07 -15.23 8.38
CA ALA A 71 7.82 -14.41 9.57
C ALA A 71 7.53 -12.94 9.21
N GLU A 72 8.14 -12.44 8.15
CA GLU A 72 7.98 -11.10 7.61
C GLU A 72 6.57 -10.89 7.03
N LEU A 73 6.01 -11.93 6.40
CA LEU A 73 4.64 -11.94 5.90
C LEU A 73 3.61 -12.04 7.05
N VAL A 74 3.87 -12.86 8.07
CA VAL A 74 3.06 -12.89 9.31
C VAL A 74 3.00 -11.51 9.95
N GLU A 75 4.15 -10.85 10.06
CA GLU A 75 4.26 -9.51 10.62
C GLU A 75 3.47 -8.49 9.78
N PHE A 76 3.61 -8.54 8.46
CA PHE A 76 2.84 -7.65 7.58
C PHE A 76 1.34 -7.89 7.68
N ALA A 77 0.87 -9.14 7.80
CA ALA A 77 -0.54 -9.44 8.02
C ALA A 77 -1.09 -8.77 9.29
N GLY A 78 -0.31 -8.79 10.38
CA GLY A 78 -0.61 -8.08 11.62
C GLY A 78 -0.70 -6.57 11.42
N ILE A 79 0.34 -5.96 10.85
CA ILE A 79 0.39 -4.53 10.51
C ILE A 79 -0.82 -4.16 9.64
N TRP A 80 -1.09 -4.94 8.60
CA TRP A 80 -2.19 -4.70 7.68
C TRP A 80 -3.52 -4.73 8.42
N ARG A 81 -3.81 -5.69 9.29
CA ARG A 81 -5.09 -5.71 10.02
C ARG A 81 -5.28 -4.50 10.93
N GLU A 82 -4.23 -4.07 11.63
CA GLU A 82 -4.28 -3.01 12.63
C GLU A 82 -4.24 -1.60 12.03
N MET A 83 -3.46 -1.38 10.97
CA MET A 83 -3.27 -0.06 10.38
C MET A 83 -4.60 0.53 9.88
N PRO A 84 -4.94 1.79 10.22
CA PRO A 84 -6.09 2.47 9.63
C PRO A 84 -5.99 2.50 8.10
N LYS A 85 -7.10 2.24 7.40
CA LYS A 85 -7.16 2.30 5.93
C LYS A 85 -8.19 3.32 5.49
N PHE A 86 -7.84 4.15 4.53
CA PHE A 86 -8.77 5.02 3.82
C PHE A 86 -8.97 4.51 2.40
N VAL A 87 -10.20 4.09 2.09
CA VAL A 87 -10.54 3.55 0.77
C VAL A 87 -11.42 4.52 0.02
N PHE A 88 -10.91 5.06 -1.08
CA PHE A 88 -11.66 5.96 -1.95
C PHE A 88 -12.50 5.14 -2.93
N SER A 89 -13.83 5.20 -2.79
CA SER A 89 -14.73 4.38 -3.61
C SER A 89 -16.15 4.94 -3.65
N ARG A 90 -16.70 5.03 -4.86
CA ARG A 90 -18.11 5.41 -5.09
C ARG A 90 -19.08 4.24 -4.97
N THR A 91 -18.59 3.01 -4.97
CA THR A 91 -19.42 1.79 -5.08
C THR A 91 -19.29 0.85 -3.88
N LEU A 92 -18.18 0.92 -3.14
CA LEU A 92 -18.00 0.14 -1.92
C LEU A 92 -18.73 0.86 -0.79
N THR A 93 -19.68 0.20 -0.12
CA THR A 93 -20.51 0.85 0.92
C THR A 93 -20.03 0.58 2.33
N ARG A 94 -19.33 -0.53 2.55
CA ARG A 94 -18.78 -0.92 3.86
C ARG A 94 -17.50 -1.74 3.66
N ALA A 95 -16.58 -1.64 4.61
CA ALA A 95 -15.34 -2.40 4.63
C ALA A 95 -14.98 -2.78 6.06
N GLY A 96 -14.46 -3.99 6.25
CA GLY A 96 -13.90 -4.44 7.53
C GLY A 96 -12.45 -4.00 7.73
N TRP A 97 -11.75 -4.63 8.67
CA TRP A 97 -10.29 -4.52 8.80
C TRP A 97 -9.78 -3.09 8.99
N ASN A 98 -10.35 -2.36 9.97
CA ASN A 98 -9.98 -0.97 10.28
C ASN A 98 -10.01 -0.01 9.06
N THR A 99 -11.06 -0.13 8.25
CA THR A 99 -11.21 0.64 7.01
C THR A 99 -12.30 1.69 7.12
N THR A 100 -11.97 2.92 6.75
CA THR A 100 -12.93 4.01 6.49
C THR A 100 -13.09 4.16 4.98
N VAL A 101 -14.33 4.05 4.49
CA VAL A 101 -14.64 4.30 3.09
C VAL A 101 -14.95 5.77 2.87
N ILE A 102 -14.28 6.38 1.91
CA ILE A 102 -14.46 7.78 1.48
C ILE A 102 -15.14 7.76 0.12
N HIS A 103 -16.40 8.19 0.08
CA HIS A 103 -17.21 8.19 -1.15
C HIS A 103 -16.90 9.34 -2.09
N GLU A 104 -16.51 10.48 -1.52
CA GLU A 104 -16.18 11.69 -2.24
C GLU A 104 -14.93 12.29 -1.61
N ALA A 105 -13.89 12.48 -2.42
CA ALA A 105 -12.73 13.22 -1.95
C ALA A 105 -13.15 14.67 -1.71
N PRO A 106 -12.65 15.32 -0.64
CA PRO A 106 -12.90 16.74 -0.46
C PRO A 106 -12.45 17.49 -1.72
N GLY A 107 -13.21 18.50 -2.15
CA GLY A 107 -12.84 19.36 -3.30
C GLY A 107 -11.57 20.19 -3.11
N VAL A 108 -10.77 19.88 -2.08
CA VAL A 108 -9.48 20.47 -1.78
C VAL A 108 -8.44 19.80 -2.65
N ARG A 109 -7.77 20.60 -3.49
CA ARG A 109 -6.59 20.18 -4.22
C ARG A 109 -5.36 20.59 -3.41
N MET A 110 -4.48 19.63 -3.16
CA MET A 110 -3.19 19.88 -2.54
C MET A 110 -2.10 19.67 -3.58
N ASP A 111 -1.23 20.65 -3.74
CA ASP A 111 -0.06 20.50 -4.60
C ASP A 111 0.99 19.68 -3.85
N LEU A 112 1.34 18.53 -4.44
CA LEU A 112 2.31 17.60 -3.89
C LEU A 112 3.66 17.82 -4.55
N ARG A 113 4.69 18.02 -3.73
CA ARG A 113 6.08 18.08 -4.17
C ARG A 113 6.78 16.76 -3.85
N LEU A 114 7.51 16.22 -4.82
CA LEU A 114 8.37 15.05 -4.61
C LEU A 114 9.60 15.50 -3.82
N GLU A 115 9.75 14.97 -2.60
CA GLU A 115 10.87 15.26 -1.71
C GLU A 115 12.01 14.24 -1.85
N GLY A 116 11.67 13.01 -2.26
CA GLY A 116 12.65 11.93 -2.29
C GLY A 116 12.15 10.71 -3.05
N THR A 117 13.10 9.92 -3.52
CA THR A 117 12.86 8.66 -4.20
C THR A 117 13.82 7.61 -3.65
N ARG A 118 13.31 6.41 -3.45
CA ARG A 118 14.13 5.22 -3.19
C ARG A 118 13.70 4.14 -4.16
N THR A 119 14.67 3.51 -4.80
CA THR A 119 14.44 2.40 -5.72
C THR A 119 15.11 1.15 -5.18
N PHE A 120 14.49 0.01 -5.43
CA PHE A 120 15.03 -1.32 -5.11
C PHE A 120 15.28 -2.07 -6.43
N GLY A 121 16.30 -2.93 -6.45
CA GLY A 121 16.73 -3.62 -7.67
C GLY A 121 15.70 -4.57 -8.28
N ASN A 122 14.61 -4.84 -7.57
CA ASN A 122 13.49 -5.69 -7.96
C ASN A 122 12.29 -4.91 -8.56
N GLY A 123 12.45 -3.61 -8.83
CA GLY A 123 11.40 -2.78 -9.44
C GLY A 123 10.45 -2.10 -8.44
N VAL A 124 10.62 -2.30 -7.13
CA VAL A 124 9.89 -1.53 -6.13
C VAL A 124 10.45 -0.11 -6.04
N VAL A 125 9.56 0.87 -6.04
CA VAL A 125 9.89 2.28 -5.83
C VAL A 125 9.09 2.86 -4.66
N LEU A 126 9.75 3.72 -3.87
CA LEU A 126 9.14 4.55 -2.84
C LEU A 126 9.31 6.02 -3.24
N LEU A 127 8.20 6.71 -3.47
CA LEU A 127 8.18 8.14 -3.78
C LEU A 127 7.60 8.90 -2.59
N HIS A 128 8.38 9.80 -2.01
CA HIS A 128 7.99 10.59 -0.85
C HIS A 128 7.49 11.96 -1.29
N TYR A 129 6.23 12.26 -0.99
CA TYR A 129 5.60 13.53 -1.29
C TYR A 129 5.27 14.32 -0.03
N SER A 130 5.40 15.64 -0.12
CA SER A 130 4.90 16.59 0.87
C SER A 130 3.94 17.58 0.22
N GLY A 131 2.99 18.12 0.99
CA GLY A 131 2.13 19.20 0.51
C GLY A 131 2.77 20.57 0.73
N ASP A 132 2.64 21.47 -0.25
CA ASP A 132 3.05 22.87 -0.07
C ASP A 132 2.12 23.56 0.96
N GLY A 133 2.72 24.20 1.98
CA GLY A 133 2.01 25.06 2.92
C GLY A 133 1.50 24.37 4.19
N ALA A 134 2.25 24.54 5.28
CA ALA A 134 1.69 24.80 6.60
C ALA A 134 2.05 26.25 6.97
#